data_AF-A0A3L7C6I9-F1
#
_entry.id   AF-A0A3L7C6I9-F1
#
_cell.length_a   1.000
_cell.length_b   1.000
_cell.length_c   1.000
_cell.angle_alpha   90.00
_cell.angle_beta   90.00
_cell.angle_gamma   90.00
#
_symmetry.space_group_name_H-M   'P 1'
#
loop_
_entity.id
_entity.type
_entity.pdbx_description
1 polymer ?
#
loop_
_entity_poly.entity_id
_entity_poly.type
_entity_poly.pdbx_seq_one_letter_code
_entity_poly.pdbx_strand_id
1 'polypeptide(L)'
;LEVVDDPTPVVAALATALRPGGAASVLVAGRAAAVLGRAMNGHLDVAAALAADPAGTAGPRDTLRRRYDATGAAALLAAAGLEVEEIHGVRVLADLLPAAVADGQSAALVELERTLAAQPPYRDLAAQLHLFARRPA
;
A
#
# COMPACT_ATOMS: atom_id res chain seq x y z
N LEU A 1 -1.77 4.40 7.65
CA LEU A 1 -1.89 5.86 7.37
C LEU A 1 -3.22 6.26 6.71
N GLU A 2 -4.06 5.29 6.37
CA GLU A 2 -5.26 5.40 5.55
C GLU A 2 -6.54 5.75 6.33
N VAL A 3 -6.49 5.69 7.66
CA VAL A 3 -7.65 5.93 8.54
C VAL A 3 -7.62 7.26 9.29
N VAL A 4 -6.46 7.94 9.31
CA VAL A 4 -6.27 9.21 10.04
C VAL A 4 -6.77 10.41 9.22
N ASP A 5 -7.12 11.53 9.85
CA ASP A 5 -7.59 12.71 9.12
C ASP A 5 -6.50 13.35 8.25
N ASP A 6 -5.30 13.56 8.80
CA ASP A 6 -4.13 14.06 8.08
C ASP A 6 -2.90 13.15 8.37
N PRO A 7 -2.30 12.52 7.35
CA PRO A 7 -1.16 11.63 7.56
C PRO A 7 0.16 12.39 7.80
N THR A 8 0.25 13.67 7.42
CA THR A 8 1.47 14.48 7.54
C THR A 8 1.95 14.64 8.98
N PRO A 9 1.13 15.13 9.94
CA PRO A 9 1.55 15.26 11.33
C PRO A 9 1.83 13.91 11.98
N VAL A 10 1.15 12.84 11.54
CA VAL A 10 1.36 11.48 12.05
C VAL A 10 2.74 10.96 11.67
N VAL A 11 3.13 11.11 10.41
CA VAL A 11 4.46 10.68 9.94
C VAL A 11 5.57 11.58 10.53
N ALA A 12 5.32 12.88 10.68
CA ALA A 12 6.26 13.77 11.38
C ALA A 12 6.47 13.33 12.84
N ALA A 13 5.39 13.02 13.57
CA ALA A 13 5.48 12.50 14.94
C ALA A 13 6.25 11.17 14.99
N LEU A 14 5.98 10.25 14.05
CA LEU A 14 6.74 9.00 13.91
C LEU A 14 8.24 9.28 13.74
N ALA A 15 8.63 10.17 12.82
CA ALA A 15 10.02 10.51 12.58
C ALA A 15 10.69 11.11 13.82
N THR A 16 9.99 12.00 14.56
CA THR A 16 10.53 12.59 15.80
C THR A 16 10.73 11.57 16.91
N ALA A 17 9.90 10.53 16.99
CA ALA A 17 9.98 9.49 18.00
C ALA A 17 11.13 8.50 17.76
N LEU A 18 11.61 8.38 16.51
CA LEU A 18 12.76 7.54 16.19
C LEU A 18 14.05 8.17 16.67
N ARG A 19 14.93 7.39 17.31
CA ARG A 19 16.33 7.80 17.49
C ARG A 19 17.04 7.97 16.13
N PRO A 20 18.12 8.75 16.02
CA PRO A 20 18.95 8.78 14.82
C PRO A 20 19.38 7.37 14.39
N GLY A 21 19.28 7.05 13.10
CA GLY A 21 19.49 5.71 12.54
C GLY A 21 18.35 4.70 12.81
N GLY A 22 17.31 5.09 13.55
CA GLY A 22 16.13 4.28 13.83
C GLY A 22 15.27 4.03 12.60
N ALA A 23 14.64 2.86 12.52
CA ALA A 23 13.82 2.46 11.38
C ALA A 23 12.32 2.54 11.68
N ALA A 24 11.56 2.91 10.65
CA ALA A 24 10.11 2.80 10.57
C ALA A 24 9.73 1.70 9.57
N SER A 25 8.75 0.89 9.97
CA SER A 25 8.11 -0.12 9.13
C SER A 25 6.66 0.32 8.96
N VAL A 26 6.29 0.77 7.76
CA VAL A 26 5.00 1.41 7.49
C VAL A 26 4.23 0.61 6.45
N LEU A 27 3.01 0.22 6.80
CA LEU A 27 2.05 -0.37 5.86
C LEU A 27 1.00 0.66 5.46
N VAL A 28 0.68 0.70 4.17
CA VAL A 28 -0.39 1.54 3.61
C VAL A 28 -1.26 0.75 2.64
N ALA A 29 -2.53 1.12 2.52
CA ALA A 29 -3.44 0.51 1.55
C ALA A 29 -3.08 0.90 0.11
N GLY A 30 -2.96 -0.08 -0.78
CA GLY A 30 -2.59 0.10 -2.18
C GLY A 30 -3.75 0.60 -3.04
N ARG A 31 -3.53 1.65 -3.82
CA ARG A 31 -4.55 2.26 -4.68
C ARG A 31 -4.90 1.37 -5.88
N ALA A 32 -3.91 0.83 -6.57
CA ALA A 32 -4.12 0.02 -7.77
C ALA A 32 -4.94 -1.25 -7.46
N ALA A 33 -4.58 -1.96 -6.39
CA ALA A 33 -5.31 -3.15 -5.95
C ALA A 33 -6.78 -2.86 -5.62
N ALA A 34 -7.09 -1.71 -5.02
CA ALA A 34 -8.47 -1.34 -4.74
C ALA A 34 -9.29 -1.15 -6.02
N VAL A 35 -8.72 -0.50 -7.04
CA VAL A 35 -9.37 -0.35 -8.35
C VAL A 35 -9.57 -1.71 -9.01
N LEU A 36 -8.49 -2.51 -9.09
CA LEU A 36 -8.52 -3.84 -9.72
C LEU A 36 -9.49 -4.79 -9.02
N GLY A 37 -9.44 -4.88 -7.70
CA GLY A 37 -10.32 -5.73 -6.90
C GLY A 37 -11.78 -5.36 -7.09
N ARG A 38 -12.15 -4.07 -7.12
CA ARG A 38 -13.54 -3.66 -7.39
C ARG A 38 -13.97 -4.00 -8.81
N ALA A 39 -13.12 -3.73 -9.80
CA ALA A 39 -13.42 -4.03 -11.19
C ALA A 39 -13.62 -5.53 -11.44
N MET A 40 -12.73 -6.36 -10.89
CA MET A 40 -12.79 -7.81 -11.02
C MET A 40 -14.01 -8.44 -10.33
N ASN A 41 -14.54 -7.79 -9.30
CA ASN A 41 -15.79 -8.19 -8.64
C ASN A 41 -17.03 -7.57 -9.31
N GLY A 42 -16.91 -6.96 -10.49
CA GLY A 42 -18.03 -6.41 -11.26
C GLY A 42 -18.52 -5.02 -10.82
N HIS A 43 -17.88 -4.40 -9.83
CA HIS A 43 -18.25 -3.06 -9.33
C HIS A 43 -17.50 -1.95 -10.09
N LEU A 44 -17.79 -1.80 -11.38
CA LEU A 44 -17.07 -0.88 -12.29
C LEU A 44 -17.27 0.60 -11.94
N ASP A 45 -18.45 0.96 -11.43
CA ASP A 45 -18.76 2.30 -10.94
C ASP A 45 -17.86 2.69 -9.74
N VAL A 46 -17.69 1.77 -8.79
CA VAL A 46 -16.82 1.97 -7.62
C VAL A 46 -15.35 2.01 -8.05
N ALA A 47 -14.93 1.15 -8.98
CA ALA A 47 -13.57 1.16 -9.52
C ALA A 47 -13.25 2.49 -10.23
N ALA A 48 -14.19 3.01 -11.02
CA ALA A 48 -14.06 4.31 -11.67
C ALA A 48 -13.98 5.46 -10.66
N ALA A 49 -14.79 5.45 -9.61
CA ALA A 49 -14.72 6.43 -8.53
C ALA A 49 -13.34 6.43 -7.84
N LEU A 50 -12.83 5.25 -7.46
CA LEU A 50 -11.50 5.10 -6.86
C LEU A 50 -10.36 5.58 -7.79
N ALA A 51 -10.49 5.34 -9.09
CA ALA A 51 -9.51 5.77 -10.08
C ALA A 51 -9.50 7.29 -10.24
N ALA A 52 -10.68 7.93 -10.26
CA ALA A 52 -10.82 9.37 -10.45
C ALA A 52 -10.46 10.20 -9.19
N ASP A 53 -10.73 9.66 -8.00
CA ASP A 53 -10.50 10.36 -6.74
C ASP A 53 -8.98 10.42 -6.42
N PRO A 54 -8.36 11.62 -6.25
CA PRO A 54 -6.92 11.72 -6.01
C PRO A 54 -6.44 11.05 -4.73
N ALA A 55 -7.29 10.97 -3.69
CA ALA A 55 -6.99 10.26 -2.46
C ALA A 55 -7.26 8.75 -2.59
N GLY A 56 -7.86 8.30 -3.70
CA GLY A 56 -8.19 6.91 -3.96
C GLY A 56 -9.32 6.40 -3.06
N THR A 57 -10.35 7.22 -2.82
CA THR A 57 -11.54 6.86 -2.04
C THR A 57 -12.75 6.53 -2.91
N ALA A 58 -13.65 5.68 -2.40
CA ALA A 58 -14.92 5.35 -3.05
C ALA A 58 -16.09 6.24 -2.57
N GLY A 59 -15.79 7.41 -1.98
CA GLY A 59 -16.77 8.35 -1.45
C GLY A 59 -17.13 8.15 0.04
N PRO A 60 -18.23 8.77 0.53
CA PRO A 60 -18.49 8.94 1.96
C PRO A 60 -18.70 7.67 2.80
N ARG A 61 -18.98 6.53 2.15
CA ARG A 61 -19.15 5.24 2.81
C ARG A 61 -17.86 4.41 2.85
N ASP A 62 -16.79 4.89 2.23
CA ASP A 62 -15.49 4.24 2.29
C ASP A 62 -14.93 4.38 3.71
N THR A 63 -14.50 3.26 4.29
CA THR A 63 -13.87 3.26 5.61
C THR A 63 -12.44 3.77 5.57
N LEU A 64 -11.82 3.75 4.39
CA LEU A 64 -10.50 4.32 4.16
C LEU A 64 -10.63 5.74 3.64
N ARG A 65 -9.87 6.64 4.26
CA ARG A 65 -9.80 8.06 3.87
C ARG A 65 -8.83 8.31 2.73
N ARG A 66 -7.93 7.36 2.46
CA ARG A 66 -6.98 7.41 1.36
C ARG A 66 -6.35 6.06 1.06
N ARG A 67 -5.80 5.93 -0.14
CA ARG A 67 -4.94 4.83 -0.60
C ARG A 67 -3.74 5.42 -1.31
N TYR A 68 -2.66 4.65 -1.39
CA TYR A 68 -1.37 5.15 -1.85
C TYR A 68 -0.86 4.33 -3.04
N ASP A 69 -0.07 4.98 -3.89
CA ASP A 69 0.93 4.32 -4.72
C ASP A 69 2.31 4.40 -4.03
N ALA A 70 3.30 3.68 -4.56
CA ALA A 70 4.63 3.61 -3.98
C ALA A 70 5.28 5.01 -3.91
N THR A 71 5.12 5.82 -4.97
CA THR A 71 5.71 7.16 -5.06
C THR A 71 5.13 8.11 -4.02
N GLY A 72 3.81 8.19 -3.88
CA GLY A 72 3.12 9.06 -2.94
C GLY A 72 3.37 8.64 -1.49
N ALA A 73 3.40 7.34 -1.20
CA ALA A 73 3.77 6.86 0.13
C ALA A 73 5.23 7.21 0.48
N ALA A 74 6.16 7.00 -0.46
CA ALA A 74 7.57 7.32 -0.25
C ALA A 74 7.78 8.83 -0.08
N ALA A 75 7.12 9.65 -0.88
CA ALA A 75 7.18 11.10 -0.79
C ALA A 75 6.66 11.62 0.56
N LEU A 76 5.59 11.02 1.10
CA LEU A 76 5.06 11.37 2.42
C LEU A 76 6.08 11.07 3.54
N LEU A 77 6.77 9.93 3.48
CA LEU A 77 7.82 9.59 4.45
C LEU A 77 9.04 10.52 4.31
N ALA A 78 9.46 10.79 3.07
CA ALA A 78 10.57 11.68 2.76
C ALA A 78 10.32 13.12 3.24
N ALA A 79 9.10 13.63 3.09
CA ALA A 79 8.71 14.96 3.58
C ALA A 79 8.83 15.10 5.11
N ALA A 80 8.77 13.99 5.85
CA ALA A 80 9.00 13.94 7.30
C ALA A 80 10.47 13.73 7.70
N GLY A 81 11.39 13.69 6.72
CA GLY A 81 12.82 13.49 6.96
C GLY A 81 13.23 12.02 7.14
N LEU A 82 12.42 11.07 6.66
CA LEU A 82 12.80 9.65 6.61
C LEU A 82 13.33 9.28 5.22
N GLU A 83 14.37 8.46 5.17
CA GLU A 83 14.90 7.88 3.94
C GLU A 83 14.27 6.52 3.71
N VAL A 84 13.53 6.34 2.61
CA VAL A 84 12.93 5.05 2.26
C VAL A 84 14.00 4.16 1.63
N GLU A 85 14.33 3.04 2.30
CA GLU A 85 15.34 2.08 1.86
C GLU A 85 14.74 1.02 0.95
N GLU A 86 13.54 0.51 1.30
CA GLU A 86 12.90 -0.59 0.58
C GLU A 86 11.38 -0.39 0.50
N ILE A 87 10.77 -0.88 -0.59
CA ILE A 87 9.32 -0.92 -0.79
C ILE A 87 8.92 -2.32 -1.27
N HIS A 88 8.00 -2.94 -0.53
CA HIS A 88 7.47 -4.27 -0.83
C HIS A 88 5.94 -4.23 -1.00
N GLY A 89 5.44 -4.86 -2.06
CA GLY A 89 4.02 -5.18 -2.22
C GLY A 89 3.65 -6.38 -1.36
N VAL A 90 2.52 -6.30 -0.66
CA VAL A 90 1.96 -7.36 0.16
C VAL A 90 0.60 -7.77 -0.41
N ARG A 91 0.45 -9.07 -0.71
CA ARG A 91 -0.72 -9.64 -1.41
C ARG A 91 -0.88 -9.01 -2.80
N VAL A 92 0.12 -9.23 -3.64
CA VAL A 92 0.17 -8.82 -5.05
C VAL A 92 -0.89 -9.55 -5.88
N LEU A 93 -1.07 -10.85 -5.63
CA LEU A 93 -1.93 -11.73 -6.41
C LEU A 93 -3.08 -12.33 -5.59
N ALA A 94 -2.87 -12.53 -4.28
CA ALA A 94 -3.81 -13.26 -3.42
C ALA A 94 -5.27 -12.75 -3.50
N ASP A 95 -5.48 -11.46 -3.73
CA ASP A 95 -6.80 -10.81 -3.76
C ASP A 95 -7.45 -10.88 -5.15
N LEU A 96 -6.67 -11.25 -6.16
CA LEU A 96 -7.07 -11.34 -7.55
C LEU A 96 -7.33 -12.79 -7.98
N LEU A 97 -6.84 -13.76 -7.21
CA LEU A 97 -7.04 -15.18 -7.51
C LEU A 97 -8.38 -15.69 -6.96
N PRO A 98 -9.06 -16.61 -7.65
CA PRO A 98 -10.16 -17.37 -7.07
C PRO A 98 -9.68 -18.11 -5.82
N ALA A 99 -10.50 -18.14 -4.75
CA ALA A 99 -10.15 -18.76 -3.48
C ALA A 99 -9.66 -20.22 -3.64
N ALA A 100 -10.33 -21.01 -4.49
CA ALA A 100 -9.95 -22.40 -4.76
C ALA A 100 -8.52 -22.54 -5.33
N VAL A 101 -8.05 -21.57 -6.11
CA VAL A 101 -6.67 -21.56 -6.66
C VAL A 101 -5.67 -21.18 -5.57
N ALA A 102 -5.97 -20.12 -4.81
CA ALA A 102 -5.12 -19.66 -3.72
C ALA A 102 -4.93 -20.75 -2.66
N ASP A 103 -6.04 -21.36 -2.22
CA ASP A 103 -6.03 -22.40 -1.18
C ASP A 103 -5.30 -23.66 -1.67
N GLY A 104 -5.58 -24.11 -2.90
CA GLY A 104 -5.01 -25.32 -3.49
C GLY A 104 -3.50 -25.25 -3.78
N GLN A 105 -2.92 -24.04 -3.86
CA GLN A 105 -1.51 -23.83 -4.20
C GLN A 105 -0.80 -22.87 -3.23
N SER A 106 -1.24 -22.81 -1.98
CA SER A 106 -0.81 -21.83 -0.97
C SER A 106 0.72 -21.65 -0.88
N ALA A 107 1.50 -22.74 -0.86
CA ALA A 107 2.96 -22.65 -0.78
C ALA A 107 3.59 -22.03 -2.03
N ALA A 108 3.12 -22.41 -3.21
CA ALA A 108 3.60 -21.85 -4.47
C ALA A 108 3.20 -20.37 -4.61
N LEU A 109 2.01 -20.01 -4.13
CA LEU A 109 1.56 -18.62 -4.09
C LEU A 109 2.46 -17.77 -3.18
N VAL A 110 2.81 -18.24 -1.99
CA VAL A 110 3.72 -17.51 -1.08
C VAL A 110 5.09 -17.26 -1.70
N GLU A 111 5.68 -18.27 -2.34
CA GLU A 111 7.00 -18.12 -3.00
C GLU A 111 6.94 -17.15 -4.19
N LEU A 112 5.86 -17.20 -4.97
CA LEU A 112 5.63 -16.27 -6.06
C LEU A 112 5.45 -14.84 -5.53
N GLU A 113 4.56 -14.64 -4.56
CA GLU A 113 4.31 -13.35 -3.90
C GLU A 113 5.61 -12.74 -3.37
N ARG A 114 6.45 -13.53 -2.71
CA ARG A 114 7.76 -13.08 -2.20
C ARG A 114 8.68 -12.60 -3.32
N THR A 115 8.68 -13.29 -4.46
CA THR A 115 9.48 -12.91 -5.63
C THR A 115 9.00 -11.58 -6.21
N LEU A 116 7.68 -11.39 -6.28
CA LEU A 116 7.05 -10.20 -6.87
C LEU A 116 7.07 -8.99 -5.93
N ALA A 117 7.17 -9.20 -4.62
CA ALA A 117 7.02 -8.17 -3.60
C ALA A 117 7.91 -6.94 -3.84
N ALA A 118 9.16 -7.10 -4.27
CA ALA A 118 10.06 -5.95 -4.50
C ALA A 118 10.03 -5.41 -5.94
N GLN A 119 9.35 -6.06 -6.88
CA GLN A 119 9.53 -5.85 -8.32
C GLN A 119 8.39 -5.00 -8.94
N PRO A 120 8.67 -3.79 -9.47
CA PRO A 120 7.74 -3.12 -10.37
C PRO A 120 7.59 -3.91 -11.69
N PRO A 121 6.40 -3.93 -12.31
CA PRO A 121 5.18 -3.26 -11.87
C PRO A 121 4.39 -4.05 -10.80
N TYR A 122 4.77 -5.29 -10.50
CA TYR A 122 4.00 -6.20 -9.66
C TYR A 122 3.75 -5.67 -8.25
N ARG A 123 4.78 -5.16 -7.57
CA ARG A 123 4.65 -4.59 -6.22
C ARG A 123 3.59 -3.49 -6.13
N ASP A 124 3.46 -2.70 -7.21
CA ASP A 124 2.59 -1.53 -7.24
C ASP A 124 1.10 -1.92 -7.38
N LEU A 125 0.83 -3.19 -7.71
CA LEU A 125 -0.51 -3.78 -7.80
C LEU A 125 -0.98 -4.41 -6.49
N ALA A 126 -0.16 -4.38 -5.44
CA ALA A 126 -0.44 -5.09 -4.20
C ALA A 126 -1.55 -4.44 -3.36
N ALA A 127 -2.30 -5.26 -2.62
CA ALA A 127 -3.35 -4.80 -1.70
C ALA A 127 -2.81 -3.82 -0.65
N GLN A 128 -1.56 -4.03 -0.22
CA GLN A 128 -0.85 -3.13 0.67
C GLN A 128 0.58 -2.91 0.18
N LEU A 129 1.12 -1.73 0.48
CA LEU A 129 2.53 -1.41 0.28
C LEU A 129 3.19 -1.30 1.65
N HIS A 130 4.28 -2.03 1.82
CA HIS A 130 5.18 -1.95 2.95
C HIS A 130 6.37 -1.09 2.58
N LEU A 131 6.63 -0.04 3.36
CA LEU A 131 7.78 0.82 3.22
C LEU A 131 8.66 0.65 4.44
N PHE A 132 9.93 0.33 4.19
CA PHE A 132 10.97 0.35 5.21
C PHE A 132 11.77 1.63 5.05
N ALA A 133 11.78 2.46 6.08
CA ALA A 133 12.42 3.77 6.05
C ALA A 133 13.24 4.01 7.30
N ARG A 134 14.28 4.83 7.21
CA ARG A 134 15.18 5.15 8.32
C ARG A 134 15.23 6.63 8.58
N ARG A 135 15.33 7.02 9.84
CA ARG A 135 15.72 8.37 10.22
C ARG A 135 17.24 8.51 10.01
N PRO A 136 17.73 9.49 9.25
CA PRO A 136 19.15 9.76 9.11
C PRO A 136 19.84 9.93 10.48
N ALA A 137 21.14 9.64 10.52
CA ALA A 137 21.97 9.76 11.73
C ALA A 137 22.22 11.21 12.15
#